data_AF-A0A9W8MQY4-F1
#
_entry.id   AF-A0A9W8MQY4-F1
#
_cell.length_a   1.000
_cell.length_b   1.000
_cell.length_c   1.000
_cell.angle_alpha   90.00
_cell.angle_beta   90.00
_cell.angle_gamma   90.00
#
_symmetry.space_group_name_H-M   'P 1'
#
loop_
_entity.id
_entity.type
_entity.pdbx_description
1 polymer ?
#
loop_
_entity_poly.entity_id
_entity_poly.type
_entity_poly.pdbx_seq_one_letter_code
_entity_poly.pdbx_strand_id
1 'polypeptide(L)'
;MNRDDSMPLPNFSREDRLLMMQPWMDKLMIVHPGESRERLAAFYGAQHGSLAAAAAAFTHVYKYFGTLKSDDPQPVSPPWGPTPSIGRQPYANEGGVVLLPLETTNYGLRFWPGDIGQHKICSLGFYDRRTNEPINTPARYTICADDFPEEHGSNILKSLEECYQVDLTRIRPGSQTYLVHQGMRISVYVDNERIASGIEVPKYSQRPHQ
;
A
#
# COMPACT_ATOMS: atom_id res chain seq x y z
N MET A 1 0.00 -36.80 -21.56
CA MET A 1 -1.29 -36.21 -21.96
C MET A 1 -1.77 -35.40 -20.76
N ASN A 2 -1.35 -34.14 -20.67
CA ASN A 2 -1.72 -33.26 -19.55
C ASN A 2 -3.14 -32.77 -19.79
N ARG A 3 -4.07 -33.11 -18.89
CA ARG A 3 -5.39 -32.49 -18.84
C ARG A 3 -5.23 -31.15 -18.13
N ASP A 4 -5.45 -30.08 -18.87
CA ASP A 4 -5.58 -28.73 -18.35
C ASP A 4 -6.96 -28.65 -17.68
N ASP A 5 -6.99 -28.80 -16.35
CA ASP A 5 -8.21 -28.71 -15.51
C ASP A 5 -8.56 -27.24 -15.19
N SER A 6 -8.32 -26.32 -16.13
CA SER A 6 -8.84 -24.96 -16.02
C SER A 6 -10.35 -24.98 -16.27
N MET A 7 -11.14 -25.05 -15.19
CA MET A 7 -12.57 -24.84 -15.28
C MET A 7 -12.83 -23.48 -15.94
N PRO A 8 -13.61 -23.42 -17.04
CA PRO A 8 -13.95 -22.15 -17.67
C PRO A 8 -14.68 -21.30 -16.64
N LEU A 9 -14.11 -20.13 -16.34
CA LEU A 9 -14.76 -19.17 -15.45
C LEU A 9 -16.15 -18.83 -16.04
N PRO A 10 -17.19 -18.71 -15.19
CA PRO A 10 -18.52 -18.34 -15.66
C PRO A 10 -18.45 -17.05 -16.47
N ASN A 11 -19.17 -17.00 -17.59
CA ASN A 11 -19.15 -15.85 -18.48
C ASN A 11 -20.01 -14.73 -17.88
N PHE A 12 -19.46 -14.02 -16.89
CA PHE A 12 -20.14 -12.90 -16.22
C PHE A 12 -20.30 -11.73 -17.19
N SER A 13 -21.48 -11.10 -17.18
CA SER A 13 -21.74 -9.88 -17.94
C SER A 13 -20.83 -8.73 -17.46
N ARG A 14 -20.70 -7.67 -18.27
CA ARG A 14 -19.93 -6.47 -17.89
C ARG A 14 -20.46 -5.86 -16.59
N GLU A 15 -21.77 -5.88 -16.39
CA GLU A 15 -22.45 -5.33 -15.22
C GLU A 15 -22.21 -6.19 -13.98
N ASP A 16 -22.25 -7.53 -14.11
CA ASP A 16 -21.93 -8.45 -13.00
C ASP A 16 -20.48 -8.27 -12.52
N ARG A 17 -19.54 -8.06 -13.46
CA ARG A 17 -18.13 -7.81 -13.12
C ARG A 17 -17.96 -6.50 -12.35
N LEU A 18 -18.68 -5.45 -12.73
CA LEU A 18 -18.65 -4.16 -12.03
C LEU A 18 -19.29 -4.27 -10.63
N LEU A 19 -20.38 -5.02 -10.49
CA LEU A 19 -21.04 -5.30 -9.21
C LEU A 19 -20.16 -6.12 -8.25
N MET A 20 -19.46 -7.15 -8.75
CA MET A 20 -18.48 -7.90 -7.96
C MET A 20 -17.29 -7.04 -7.53
N MET A 21 -17.02 -5.99 -8.29
CA MET A 21 -15.99 -5.00 -8.04
C MET A 21 -16.46 -3.85 -7.16
N GLN A 22 -17.76 -3.68 -6.94
CA GLN A 22 -18.33 -2.51 -6.25
C GLN A 22 -17.65 -2.21 -4.90
N PRO A 23 -17.45 -3.19 -3.99
CA PRO A 23 -16.82 -2.94 -2.69
C PRO A 23 -15.34 -2.53 -2.78
N TRP A 24 -14.69 -2.81 -3.91
CA TRP A 24 -13.30 -2.44 -4.20
C TRP A 24 -13.22 -1.13 -4.97
N MET A 25 -14.11 -0.91 -5.94
CA MET A 25 -14.21 0.34 -6.68
C MET A 25 -14.48 1.49 -5.72
N ASP A 26 -15.36 1.31 -4.75
CA ASP A 26 -15.62 2.33 -3.72
C ASP A 26 -14.36 2.69 -2.93
N LYS A 27 -13.43 1.74 -2.76
CA LYS A 27 -12.15 1.97 -2.07
C LYS A 27 -11.07 2.53 -2.97
N LEU A 28 -11.00 2.13 -4.24
CA LEU A 28 -10.13 2.80 -5.20
C LEU A 28 -10.54 4.24 -5.44
N MET A 29 -11.84 4.54 -5.39
CA MET A 29 -12.36 5.90 -5.48
C MET A 29 -11.96 6.75 -4.26
N ILE A 30 -11.70 6.14 -3.09
CA ILE A 30 -11.12 6.83 -1.92
C ILE A 30 -9.64 7.17 -2.14
N VAL A 31 -8.90 6.27 -2.80
CA VAL A 31 -7.47 6.42 -3.10
C VAL A 31 -7.25 7.40 -4.27
N HIS A 32 -8.16 7.44 -5.24
CA HIS A 32 -8.10 8.26 -6.45
C HIS A 32 -9.31 9.22 -6.53
N PRO A 33 -9.40 10.22 -5.62
CA PRO A 33 -10.52 11.15 -5.64
C PRO A 33 -10.51 11.97 -6.94
N GLY A 34 -11.62 11.93 -7.69
CA GLY A 34 -11.78 12.64 -8.96
C GLY A 34 -11.70 11.77 -10.21
N GLU A 35 -11.25 10.52 -10.09
CA GLU A 35 -11.32 9.56 -11.19
C GLU A 35 -12.69 8.87 -11.24
N SER A 36 -13.13 8.49 -12.44
CA SER A 36 -14.37 7.70 -12.61
C SER A 36 -14.11 6.22 -12.39
N ARG A 37 -15.13 5.48 -11.92
CA ARG A 37 -15.05 4.02 -11.77
C ARG A 37 -14.66 3.35 -13.07
N GLU A 38 -15.14 3.86 -14.20
CA GLU A 38 -14.85 3.36 -15.54
C GLU A 38 -13.38 3.57 -15.92
N ARG A 39 -12.79 4.74 -15.61
CA ARG A 39 -11.34 4.98 -15.85
C ARG A 39 -10.48 4.10 -14.96
N LEU A 40 -10.81 3.96 -13.69
CA LEU A 40 -10.07 3.09 -12.78
C LEU A 40 -10.19 1.62 -13.22
N ALA A 41 -11.38 1.16 -13.58
CA ALA A 41 -11.60 -0.19 -14.08
C ALA A 41 -10.84 -0.45 -15.39
N ALA A 42 -10.81 0.51 -16.32
CA ALA A 42 -10.05 0.40 -17.56
C ALA A 42 -8.53 0.39 -17.30
N PHE A 43 -8.04 1.30 -16.45
CA PHE A 43 -6.63 1.40 -16.08
C PHE A 43 -6.12 0.11 -15.43
N TYR A 44 -6.80 -0.37 -14.38
CA TYR A 44 -6.43 -1.59 -13.69
C TYR A 44 -6.71 -2.84 -14.54
N GLY A 45 -7.78 -2.86 -15.34
CA GLY A 45 -8.05 -3.93 -16.29
C GLY A 45 -6.93 -4.09 -17.32
N ALA A 46 -6.41 -2.97 -17.85
CA ALA A 46 -5.30 -2.96 -18.79
C ALA A 46 -3.97 -3.39 -18.13
N GLN A 47 -3.69 -2.92 -16.91
CA GLN A 47 -2.46 -3.30 -16.20
C GLN A 47 -2.40 -4.78 -15.80
N HIS A 48 -3.55 -5.39 -15.51
CA HIS A 48 -3.63 -6.78 -15.04
C HIS A 48 -4.03 -7.77 -16.16
N GLY A 49 -4.12 -7.30 -17.42
CA GLY A 49 -4.53 -8.11 -18.58
C GLY A 49 -6.02 -8.45 -18.62
N SER A 50 -6.73 -8.40 -17.48
CA SER A 50 -8.18 -8.44 -17.43
C SER A 50 -8.71 -7.80 -16.15
N LEU A 51 -9.98 -7.40 -16.18
CA LEU A 51 -10.72 -6.95 -15.00
C LEU A 51 -10.73 -8.03 -13.89
N ALA A 52 -10.90 -9.30 -14.26
CA ALA A 52 -10.94 -10.41 -13.31
C ALA A 52 -9.58 -10.60 -12.59
N ALA A 53 -8.47 -10.44 -13.32
CA ALA A 53 -7.13 -10.50 -12.74
C ALA A 53 -6.84 -9.31 -11.81
N ALA A 54 -7.31 -8.11 -12.17
CA ALA A 54 -7.28 -6.96 -11.26
C ALA A 54 -8.07 -7.27 -9.98
N ALA A 55 -9.32 -7.72 -10.11
CA ALA A 55 -10.15 -8.08 -8.96
C ALA A 55 -9.53 -9.16 -8.07
N ALA A 56 -8.91 -10.20 -8.65
CA ALA A 56 -8.24 -11.26 -7.91
C ALA A 56 -7.01 -10.75 -7.15
N ALA A 57 -6.16 -9.95 -7.80
CA ALA A 57 -5.00 -9.31 -7.18
C ALA A 57 -5.42 -8.42 -6.00
N PHE A 58 -6.45 -7.60 -6.18
CA PHE A 58 -6.99 -6.77 -5.12
C PHE A 58 -7.66 -7.60 -4.02
N THR A 59 -8.40 -8.65 -4.34
CA THR A 59 -9.02 -9.53 -3.32
C THR A 59 -7.98 -10.19 -2.43
N HIS A 60 -6.79 -10.51 -2.97
CA HIS A 60 -5.67 -11.03 -2.16
C HIS A 60 -5.17 -9.98 -1.16
N VAL A 61 -4.99 -8.74 -1.62
CA VAL A 61 -4.66 -7.58 -0.77
C VAL A 61 -5.76 -7.36 0.28
N TYR A 62 -7.03 -7.40 -0.10
CA TYR A 62 -8.16 -7.20 0.81
C TYR A 62 -8.39 -8.36 1.78
N LYS A 63 -8.09 -9.62 1.44
CA LYS A 63 -8.15 -10.72 2.40
C LYS A 63 -7.06 -10.57 3.47
N TYR A 64 -5.89 -10.07 3.08
CA TYR A 64 -4.80 -9.74 4.00
C TYR A 64 -5.19 -8.62 4.99
N PHE A 65 -5.96 -7.62 4.56
CA PHE A 65 -6.46 -6.53 5.42
C PHE A 65 -7.88 -6.75 6.00
N GLY A 66 -8.65 -7.70 5.47
CA GLY A 66 -10.05 -7.95 5.83
C GLY A 66 -10.21 -8.83 7.07
N THR A 67 -9.19 -9.63 7.41
CA THR A 67 -9.08 -10.31 8.70
C THR A 67 -8.95 -9.36 9.89
N LEU A 68 -8.81 -8.05 9.64
CA LEU A 68 -8.79 -6.99 10.66
C LEU A 68 -10.19 -6.60 11.16
N LYS A 69 -11.26 -7.09 10.52
CA LYS A 69 -12.64 -6.99 11.01
C LYS A 69 -13.13 -8.38 11.45
N SER A 70 -12.60 -8.93 12.54
CA SER A 70 -13.34 -10.00 13.22
C SER A 70 -14.33 -9.36 14.19
N ASP A 71 -15.61 -9.43 13.88
CA ASP A 71 -16.73 -9.12 14.79
C ASP A 71 -16.88 -10.19 15.91
N ASP A 72 -15.79 -10.88 16.28
CA ASP A 72 -15.79 -11.91 17.32
C ASP A 72 -15.37 -11.30 18.67
N PRO A 73 -16.25 -11.30 19.70
CA PRO A 73 -15.89 -10.83 21.02
C PRO A 73 -14.97 -11.87 21.70
N GLN A 74 -13.65 -11.70 21.54
CA GLN A 74 -12.64 -12.42 22.31
C GLN A 74 -12.28 -11.65 23.60
N PRO A 75 -11.90 -12.35 24.69
CA PRO A 75 -11.90 -11.83 26.05
C PRO A 75 -10.78 -10.81 26.30
N VAL A 76 -11.11 -9.85 27.18
CA VAL A 76 -10.27 -8.82 27.83
C VAL A 76 -8.77 -8.95 27.58
N SER A 77 -8.34 -8.37 26.47
CA SER A 77 -6.96 -7.96 26.20
C SER A 77 -6.73 -6.51 26.71
N PRO A 78 -5.48 -6.04 26.88
CA PRO A 78 -5.09 -4.78 27.54
C PRO A 78 -5.92 -3.54 27.13
N PRO A 79 -5.83 -2.40 27.84
CA PRO A 79 -6.65 -1.20 27.55
C PRO A 79 -6.56 -0.69 26.09
N TRP A 80 -5.59 -1.19 25.33
CA TRP A 80 -5.57 -1.18 23.88
C TRP A 80 -6.21 -2.49 23.41
N GLY A 81 -7.50 -2.46 23.07
CA GLY A 81 -8.23 -3.62 22.49
C GLY A 81 -7.49 -4.23 21.29
N PRO A 82 -7.93 -5.38 20.74
CA PRO A 82 -7.20 -6.10 19.69
C PRO A 82 -6.89 -5.14 18.55
N THR A 83 -5.63 -4.68 18.51
CA THR A 83 -5.16 -3.80 17.46
C THR A 83 -5.29 -4.63 16.20
N PRO A 84 -5.98 -4.16 15.15
CA PRO A 84 -5.99 -4.88 13.89
C PRO A 84 -4.53 -5.21 13.56
N SER A 85 -4.20 -6.50 13.54
CA SER A 85 -2.83 -6.99 13.34
C SER A 85 -2.46 -6.78 11.88
N ILE A 86 -2.22 -5.52 11.51
CA ILE A 86 -1.48 -5.17 10.31
C ILE A 86 -0.13 -5.87 10.48
N GLY A 87 0.23 -6.72 9.51
CA GLY A 87 1.36 -7.63 9.62
C GLY A 87 2.63 -6.94 10.13
N ARG A 88 3.44 -7.66 10.92
CA ARG A 88 4.71 -7.14 11.44
C ARG A 88 5.53 -6.57 10.29
N GLN A 89 5.80 -5.27 10.34
CA GLN A 89 6.71 -4.65 9.40
C GLN A 89 8.15 -5.14 9.67
N PRO A 90 8.98 -5.30 8.63
CA PRO A 90 10.32 -5.80 8.80
C PRO A 90 11.20 -4.78 9.55
N TYR A 91 12.11 -5.30 10.37
CA TYR A 91 13.17 -4.49 10.97
C TYR A 91 14.22 -4.08 9.92
N ALA A 92 14.98 -3.03 10.23
CA ALA A 92 16.02 -2.47 9.37
C ALA A 92 17.12 -3.49 8.97
N ASN A 93 17.33 -4.54 9.75
CA ASN A 93 18.31 -5.59 9.49
C ASN A 93 17.73 -6.83 8.77
N GLU A 94 16.43 -6.84 8.47
CA GLU A 94 15.80 -7.96 7.75
C GLU A 94 16.10 -7.88 6.25
N GLY A 95 16.22 -9.04 5.62
CA GLY A 95 16.63 -9.14 4.21
C GLY A 95 15.64 -8.45 3.26
N GLY A 96 16.17 -7.64 2.34
CA GLY A 96 15.37 -6.91 1.36
C GLY A 96 14.85 -5.55 1.84
N VAL A 97 15.13 -5.15 3.08
CA VAL A 97 14.86 -3.78 3.52
C VAL A 97 15.93 -2.83 2.96
N VAL A 98 15.50 -1.76 2.30
CA VAL A 98 16.38 -0.68 1.83
C VAL A 98 16.10 0.54 2.70
N LEU A 99 17.14 1.09 3.32
CA LEU A 99 17.06 2.28 4.15
C LEU A 99 17.63 3.47 3.36
N LEU A 100 16.90 4.59 3.39
CA LEU A 100 17.30 5.84 2.76
C LEU A 100 17.25 6.97 3.80
N PRO A 101 18.39 7.49 4.24
CA PRO A 101 18.42 8.60 5.20
C PRO A 101 17.89 9.90 4.56
N LEU A 102 17.16 10.70 5.35
CA LEU A 102 16.82 12.08 4.98
C LEU A 102 17.87 13.00 5.63
N GLU A 103 18.81 13.50 4.82
CA GLU A 103 20.10 14.08 5.27
C GLU A 103 19.99 15.16 6.36
N THR A 104 18.92 15.95 6.37
CA THR A 104 18.72 17.07 7.31
C THR A 104 17.94 16.71 8.58
N THR A 105 17.61 15.44 8.78
CA THR A 105 16.69 15.01 9.85
C THR A 105 17.20 13.75 10.57
N ASN A 106 16.63 13.47 11.75
CA ASN A 106 16.89 12.20 12.45
C ASN A 106 16.09 11.02 11.88
N TYR A 107 15.40 11.19 10.75
CA TYR A 107 14.53 10.19 10.17
C TYR A 107 15.03 9.74 8.79
N GLY A 108 14.58 8.57 8.37
CA GLY A 108 14.77 8.07 7.03
C GLY A 108 13.55 7.33 6.54
N LEU A 109 13.56 6.99 5.25
CA LEU A 109 12.58 6.11 4.63
C LEU A 109 13.12 4.68 4.62
N ARG A 110 12.23 3.73 4.83
CA ARG A 110 12.49 2.31 4.63
C ARG A 110 11.56 1.75 3.58
N PHE A 111 12.12 0.94 2.71
CA PHE A 111 11.45 0.27 1.62
C PHE A 111 11.60 -1.24 1.81
N TRP A 112 10.56 -2.00 1.50
CA TRP A 112 10.64 -3.46 1.48
C TRP A 112 9.72 -4.04 0.41
N PRO A 113 10.00 -5.26 -0.08
CA PRO A 113 9.11 -5.93 -1.01
C PRO A 113 7.70 -6.02 -0.43
N GLY A 114 6.71 -5.53 -1.16
CA GLY A 114 5.31 -5.81 -0.82
C GLY A 114 4.97 -7.25 -1.16
N ASP A 115 4.14 -7.90 -0.34
CA ASP A 115 3.67 -9.28 -0.58
C ASP A 115 2.64 -9.38 -1.72
N ILE A 116 2.45 -8.28 -2.45
CA ILE A 116 1.63 -8.24 -3.66
C ILE A 116 2.54 -8.69 -4.83
N GLY A 117 2.94 -9.96 -4.79
CA GLY A 117 4.06 -10.59 -5.51
C GLY A 117 4.09 -10.48 -7.04
N GLN A 118 3.19 -9.73 -7.67
CA GLN A 118 3.12 -9.56 -9.13
C GLN A 118 3.12 -8.10 -9.61
N HIS A 119 2.99 -7.09 -8.74
CA HIS A 119 2.60 -5.74 -9.19
C HIS A 119 3.69 -4.67 -9.17
N LYS A 120 4.97 -5.03 -9.06
CA LYS A 120 6.07 -4.06 -8.89
C LYS A 120 5.71 -3.04 -7.79
N ILE A 121 5.07 -3.51 -6.71
CA ILE A 121 4.71 -2.69 -5.56
C ILE A 121 5.79 -2.86 -4.51
N CYS A 122 6.14 -1.76 -3.87
CA CYS A 122 7.04 -1.65 -2.74
C CYS A 122 6.25 -1.07 -1.58
N SER A 123 6.49 -1.61 -0.39
CA SER A 123 5.98 -1.03 0.84
C SER A 123 6.98 0.01 1.35
N LEU A 124 6.45 1.13 1.83
CA LEU A 124 7.22 2.28 2.30
C LEU A 124 6.79 2.64 3.73
N GLY A 125 7.74 3.03 4.57
CA GLY A 125 7.50 3.56 5.91
C GLY A 125 8.67 4.41 6.40
N PHE A 126 8.55 4.99 7.60
CA PHE A 126 9.63 5.77 8.24
C PHE A 126 10.42 4.91 9.23
N TYR A 127 11.67 5.31 9.49
CA TYR A 127 12.48 4.80 10.59
C TYR A 127 13.25 5.94 11.27
N ASP A 128 13.56 5.77 12.55
CA ASP A 128 14.44 6.68 13.30
C ASP A 128 15.91 6.28 13.04
N ARG A 129 16.73 7.21 12.55
CA ARG A 129 18.14 6.95 12.22
C ARG A 129 19.02 6.69 13.44
N ARG A 130 18.61 7.16 14.62
CA ARG A 130 19.38 7.01 15.87
C ARG A 130 19.19 5.62 16.47
N THR A 131 17.95 5.14 16.49
CA THR A 131 17.60 3.83 17.07
C THR A 131 17.54 2.73 16.02
N ASN A 132 17.49 3.10 14.74
CA ASN A 132 17.20 2.22 13.61
C ASN A 132 15.84 1.50 13.73
N GLU A 133 14.92 2.08 14.51
CA GLU A 133 13.61 1.48 14.79
C GLU A 133 12.54 1.96 13.80
N PRO A 134 11.61 1.06 13.45
CA PRO A 134 10.35 1.40 12.80
C PRO A 134 9.59 2.53 13.53
N ILE A 135 9.20 3.58 12.81
CA ILE A 135 8.27 4.59 13.35
C ILE A 135 7.12 4.85 12.37
N ASN A 136 6.01 5.36 12.89
CA ASN A 136 4.94 5.92 12.04
C ASN A 136 5.43 7.24 11.43
N THR A 137 4.68 7.79 10.48
CA THR A 137 5.03 9.07 9.86
C THR A 137 5.20 10.15 10.95
N PRO A 138 6.38 10.79 11.04
CA PRO A 138 6.58 11.83 12.03
C PRO A 138 5.61 12.99 11.81
N ALA A 139 5.25 13.70 12.88
CA ALA A 139 4.36 14.84 12.77
C ALA A 139 4.89 15.87 11.77
N ARG A 140 4.00 16.47 10.97
CA ARG A 140 4.31 17.50 9.95
C ARG A 140 5.01 16.96 8.68
N TYR A 141 5.34 15.67 8.62
CA TYR A 141 5.91 15.06 7.42
C TYR A 141 4.81 14.69 6.43
N THR A 142 5.11 14.82 5.14
CA THR A 142 4.22 14.39 4.05
C THR A 142 5.08 13.75 2.95
N ILE A 143 4.55 12.69 2.33
CA ILE A 143 5.19 12.04 1.17
C ILE A 143 4.33 12.33 -0.05
N CYS A 144 4.95 12.77 -1.14
CA CYS A 144 4.27 13.01 -2.41
C CYS A 144 4.86 12.17 -3.52
N ALA A 145 4.04 11.73 -4.48
CA ALA A 145 4.52 11.20 -5.76
C ALA A 145 4.90 12.35 -6.70
N ASP A 146 6.10 12.29 -7.28
CA ASP A 146 6.64 13.33 -8.16
C ASP A 146 6.09 13.24 -9.58
N ASP A 147 5.63 12.07 -9.99
CA ASP A 147 5.23 11.78 -11.38
C ASP A 147 3.89 12.42 -11.79
N PHE A 148 3.30 13.24 -10.92
CA PHE A 148 2.05 13.95 -11.16
C PHE A 148 2.28 15.47 -11.08
N PRO A 149 1.74 16.27 -12.01
CA PRO A 149 1.94 17.72 -12.03
C PRO A 149 1.47 18.38 -10.71
N GLU A 150 2.23 19.38 -10.25
CA GLU A 150 2.14 20.03 -8.93
C GLU A 150 0.82 20.77 -8.63
N GLU A 151 -0.12 20.84 -9.57
CA GLU A 151 -1.20 21.82 -9.51
C GLU A 151 -2.24 21.54 -8.41
N HIS A 152 -2.32 20.33 -7.86
CA HIS A 152 -3.25 20.01 -6.80
C HIS A 152 -2.63 19.06 -5.78
N GLY A 153 -2.99 19.17 -4.50
CA GLY A 153 -2.62 18.23 -3.42
C GLY A 153 -3.05 16.77 -3.64
N SER A 154 -3.40 16.38 -4.88
CA SER A 154 -3.70 15.03 -5.35
C SER A 154 -2.52 14.07 -5.29
N ASN A 155 -1.30 14.57 -5.08
CA ASN A 155 -0.09 13.75 -5.17
C ASN A 155 0.41 13.28 -3.80
N ILE A 156 -0.25 13.71 -2.72
CA ILE A 156 0.06 13.27 -1.36
C ILE A 156 -0.30 11.79 -1.25
N LEU A 157 0.71 10.98 -0.93
CA LEU A 157 0.50 9.57 -0.64
C LEU A 157 -0.25 9.44 0.68
N LYS A 158 -1.33 8.66 0.66
CA LYS A 158 -2.01 8.22 1.87
C LYS A 158 -1.46 6.86 2.28
N SER A 159 -1.31 6.67 3.58
CA SER A 159 -1.01 5.37 4.12
C SER A 159 -2.21 4.43 3.97
N LEU A 160 -1.97 3.13 4.05
CA LEU A 160 -3.04 2.12 4.02
C LEU A 160 -4.04 2.37 5.15
N GLU A 161 -3.53 2.66 6.34
CA GLU A 161 -4.32 2.95 7.53
C GLU A 161 -5.27 4.14 7.30
N GLU A 162 -4.76 5.22 6.68
CA GLU A 162 -5.59 6.38 6.31
C GLU A 162 -6.66 6.01 5.27
N CYS A 163 -6.29 5.21 4.26
CA CYS A 163 -7.23 4.72 3.25
C CYS A 163 -8.36 3.86 3.87
N TYR A 164 -8.06 3.15 4.97
CA TYR A 164 -9.01 2.34 5.72
C TYR A 164 -9.65 3.09 6.90
N GLN A 165 -9.43 4.40 7.02
CA GLN A 165 -9.96 5.23 8.11
C GLN A 165 -9.60 4.71 9.51
N VAL A 166 -8.43 4.07 9.63
CA VAL A 166 -7.90 3.62 10.92
C VAL A 166 -7.40 4.85 11.69
N ASP A 167 -7.77 4.93 12.97
CA ASP A 167 -7.25 5.97 13.86
C ASP A 167 -5.74 5.79 14.07
N LEU A 168 -4.95 6.70 13.48
CA LEU A 168 -3.49 6.66 13.54
C LEU A 168 -2.94 6.84 14.96
N THR A 169 -3.74 7.32 15.92
CA THR A 169 -3.32 7.38 17.33
C THR A 169 -3.38 6.02 18.02
N ARG A 170 -4.03 5.04 17.40
CA ARG A 170 -4.25 3.69 17.96
C ARG A 170 -3.40 2.61 17.28
N ILE A 171 -2.65 2.95 16.23
CA ILE A 171 -1.72 2.01 15.59
C ILE A 171 -0.39 1.98 16.36
N ARG A 172 0.26 0.81 16.37
CA ARG A 172 1.56 0.66 17.03
C ARG A 172 2.62 1.50 16.29
N PRO A 173 3.66 1.99 16.98
CA PRO A 173 4.79 2.62 16.32
C PRO A 173 5.36 1.73 15.21
N GLY A 174 5.63 2.34 14.06
CA GLY A 174 6.20 1.62 12.92
C GLY A 174 5.23 0.70 12.19
N SER A 175 3.91 0.86 12.38
CA SER A 175 2.89 0.09 11.68
C SER A 175 2.25 0.82 10.49
N GLN A 176 2.44 2.14 10.39
CA GLN A 176 1.93 2.91 9.26
C GLN A 176 2.66 2.52 7.98
N THR A 177 1.91 2.23 6.91
CA THR A 177 2.46 1.67 5.67
C THR A 177 1.94 2.42 4.44
N TYR A 178 2.82 2.73 3.51
CA TYR A 178 2.47 3.27 2.19
C TYR A 178 2.74 2.21 1.11
N LEU A 179 1.91 2.16 0.08
CA LEU A 179 2.17 1.34 -1.11
C LEU A 179 2.60 2.24 -2.26
N VAL A 180 3.76 1.95 -2.83
CA VAL A 180 4.36 2.73 -3.91
C VAL A 180 4.84 1.81 -5.03
N HIS A 181 4.81 2.28 -6.27
CA HIS A 181 5.35 1.49 -7.39
C HIS A 181 6.89 1.55 -7.40
N GLN A 182 7.53 0.43 -7.70
CA GLN A 182 8.97 0.37 -7.92
C GLN A 182 9.36 1.25 -9.11
N GLY A 183 10.40 2.07 -8.94
CA GLY A 183 10.84 3.07 -9.93
C GLY A 183 10.02 4.37 -9.95
N MET A 184 8.93 4.47 -9.17
CA MET A 184 8.22 5.74 -8.97
C MET A 184 9.14 6.74 -8.27
N ARG A 185 9.00 8.02 -8.57
CA ARG A 185 9.72 9.08 -7.85
C ARG A 185 8.85 9.68 -6.76
N ILE A 186 9.43 9.92 -5.60
CA ILE A 186 8.77 10.58 -4.48
C ILE A 186 9.58 11.74 -3.92
N SER A 187 8.86 12.70 -3.35
CA SER A 187 9.41 13.79 -2.54
C SER A 187 8.89 13.69 -1.11
N VAL A 188 9.70 14.20 -0.16
CA VAL A 188 9.32 14.30 1.25
C VAL A 188 9.33 15.76 1.65
N TYR A 189 8.26 16.16 2.35
CA TYR A 189 8.05 17.51 2.84
C TYR A 189 7.95 17.53 4.36
N VAL A 190 8.39 18.63 4.96
CA VAL A 190 8.16 18.98 6.37
C VAL A 190 7.59 20.38 6.36
N ASP A 191 6.39 20.58 6.91
CA ASP A 191 5.74 21.91 6.90
C ASP A 191 5.54 22.53 5.52
N ASN A 192 5.29 21.68 4.52
CA ASN A 192 5.24 22.06 3.11
C ASN A 192 6.57 22.53 2.51
N GLU A 193 7.68 22.47 3.26
CA GLU A 193 9.02 22.65 2.72
C GLU A 193 9.58 21.30 2.26
N ARG A 194 10.06 21.23 1.02
CA ARG A 194 10.61 20.00 0.45
C ARG A 194 12.01 19.73 1.03
N ILE A 195 12.13 18.65 1.81
CA ILE A 195 13.42 18.25 2.42
C ILE A 195 14.17 17.20 1.59
N ALA A 196 13.47 16.47 0.72
CA ALA A 196 14.05 15.54 -0.23
C ALA A 196 13.18 15.43 -1.47
N SER A 197 13.79 15.24 -2.64
CA SER A 197 13.09 15.21 -3.94
C SER A 197 13.67 14.18 -4.88
N GLY A 198 12.83 13.61 -5.76
CA GLY A 198 13.31 12.70 -6.81
C GLY A 198 13.83 11.37 -6.26
N ILE A 199 13.37 10.96 -5.08
CA ILE A 199 13.73 9.66 -4.50
C ILE A 199 13.11 8.57 -5.37
N GLU A 200 13.93 7.82 -6.09
CA GLU A 200 13.46 6.66 -6.86
C GLU A 200 13.20 5.49 -5.92
N VAL A 201 11.97 4.97 -5.93
CA VAL A 201 11.58 3.79 -5.17
C VAL A 201 12.39 2.58 -5.65
N PRO A 202 13.06 1.83 -4.76
CA PRO A 202 13.91 0.70 -5.15
C PRO A 202 13.20 -0.34 -6.00
N LYS A 203 13.92 -0.91 -6.96
CA LYS A 203 13.47 -2.05 -7.77
C LYS A 203 13.92 -3.33 -7.10
N TYR A 204 12.98 -4.16 -6.69
CA TYR A 204 13.26 -5.48 -6.16
C TYR A 204 13.24 -6.47 -7.32
N SER A 205 14.37 -7.12 -7.59
CA SER A 205 14.38 -8.25 -8.51
C SER A 205 13.45 -9.32 -7.96
N GLN A 206 12.50 -9.78 -8.78
CA GLN A 206 11.76 -11.00 -8.46
C GLN A 206 12.81 -12.09 -8.30
N ARG A 207 12.97 -12.62 -7.08
CA ARG A 207 13.70 -13.88 -6.95
C ARG A 207 12.94 -14.87 -7.83
N PRO A 208 13.58 -15.55 -8.79
CA PRO A 208 12.92 -16.64 -9.49
C PRO A 208 12.41 -17.58 -8.42
N HIS A 209 11.10 -17.87 -8.43
CA HIS A 209 10.51 -18.87 -7.55
C HIS A 209 11.33 -20.16 -7.73
N GLN A 210 12.15 -20.50 -6.74
CA GLN A 210 12.86 -21.78 -6.66
C GLN A 210 11.95 -22.80 -5.99
#